data_AF-A0AB39QV01-F1
#
_entry.id   AF-A0AB39QV01-F1
#
_cell.length_a   1.000
_cell.length_b   1.000
_cell.length_c   1.000
_cell.angle_alpha   90.00
_cell.angle_beta   90.00
_cell.angle_gamma   90.00
#
_symmetry.space_group_name_H-M   'P 1'
#
loop_
_entity.id
_entity.type
_entity.pdbx_description
1 polymer ?
#
loop_
_entity_poly.entity_id
_entity_poly.type
_entity_poly.pdbx_seq_one_letter_code
_entity_poly.pdbx_strand_id
1 'polypeptide(L)'
;MLDDSFARLATLVESLTGDVVFAMSRGSKELFHSDTLAWYLDRHPVAGEALLDAWQVPRTGQAREARVRREWRNLDLVVEYPGRTPLVIENKVFSLPDTGQLNAYAAGRLHGLDHPALVLLSLVAPGWPDGSWPTPNGLTWRYRSYQDLCAALRPCLPELRRADRFGADVFEHWLGLIDKLVRLAAEVGTPAGTEPLLLPEEAVAILKSARLDATVQKMRCLHVSSLLRAELAREIEQDGVIVRTAMSRGQGIVEMFTAETNPCFGWQIQEGQFRLVYLTGPGPAHGPGPTRRAAREQDARTYGDYFCFDRARTLLGDTGPERPAAAPNAPLPFNGFAPDFVYRSIPAPDLTIEQVVRVGVSYARRALTWHADAWGKGYGRG
;
A
#
# COMPACT_ATOMS: atom_id res chain seq x y z
N MET A 1 -16.21 14.20 20.87
CA MET A 1 -15.62 12.92 20.40
C MET A 1 -14.38 13.13 19.54
N LEU A 2 -14.31 14.15 18.67
CA LEU A 2 -13.11 14.45 17.88
C LEU A 2 -11.95 15.01 18.75
N ASP A 3 -12.22 15.93 19.67
CA ASP A 3 -11.19 16.53 20.55
C ASP A 3 -10.43 15.50 21.40
N ASP A 4 -11.14 14.48 21.90
CA ASP A 4 -10.55 13.40 22.69
C ASP A 4 -9.70 12.45 21.83
N SER A 5 -10.02 12.32 20.53
CA SER A 5 -9.21 11.56 19.57
C SER A 5 -7.89 12.27 19.27
N PHE A 6 -7.91 13.59 19.04
CA PHE A 6 -6.67 14.35 18.80
C PHE A 6 -5.79 14.44 20.04
N ALA A 7 -6.37 14.53 21.25
CA ALA A 7 -5.60 14.46 22.50
C ALA A 7 -4.88 13.10 22.65
N ARG A 8 -5.55 11.98 22.35
CA ARG A 8 -4.90 10.66 22.32
C ARG A 8 -3.80 10.57 21.28
N LEU A 9 -4.04 11.07 20.07
CA LEU A 9 -3.05 11.09 19.00
C LEU A 9 -1.82 11.91 19.40
N ALA A 10 -2.02 13.09 20.00
CA ALA A 10 -0.94 13.95 20.48
C ALA A 10 -0.09 13.24 21.55
N THR A 11 -0.75 12.61 22.53
CA THR A 11 -0.06 11.83 23.59
C THR A 11 0.77 10.69 23.00
N LEU A 12 0.22 9.97 22.01
CA LEU A 12 0.93 8.87 21.35
C LEU A 12 2.15 9.37 20.57
N VAL A 13 2.00 10.48 19.85
CA VAL A 13 3.09 11.09 19.08
C VAL A 13 4.17 11.67 20.00
N GLU A 14 3.80 12.26 21.12
CA GLU A 14 4.74 12.69 22.16
C GLU A 14 5.54 11.50 22.72
N SER A 15 4.85 10.39 23.04
CA SER A 15 5.50 9.17 23.52
C SER A 15 6.44 8.52 22.48
N LEU A 16 6.13 8.64 21.19
CA LEU A 16 7.03 8.21 20.11
C LEU A 16 8.24 9.14 20.00
N THR A 17 8.03 10.45 19.97
CA THR A 17 9.10 11.44 19.76
C THR A 17 10.05 11.57 20.95
N GLY A 18 9.60 11.23 22.15
CA GLY A 18 10.45 11.09 23.34
C GLY A 18 11.24 9.78 23.42
N ASP A 19 11.05 8.84 22.50
CA ASP A 19 11.71 7.53 22.50
C ASP A 19 13.01 7.57 21.66
N VAL A 20 14.14 7.25 22.29
CA VAL A 20 15.45 7.23 21.61
C VAL A 20 15.50 6.19 20.49
N VAL A 21 14.82 5.06 20.65
CA VAL A 21 14.77 3.99 19.64
C VAL A 21 13.98 4.47 18.42
N PHE A 22 12.92 5.25 18.63
CA PHE A 22 12.21 5.91 17.52
C PHE A 22 13.10 6.95 16.85
N ALA A 23 13.81 7.77 17.64
CA ALA A 23 14.72 8.77 17.08
C ALA A 23 15.78 8.14 16.16
N MET A 24 16.31 6.98 16.55
CA MET A 24 17.24 6.16 15.76
C MET A 24 16.57 5.57 14.50
N SER A 25 15.33 5.07 14.61
CA SER A 25 14.64 4.44 13.48
C SER A 25 14.32 5.40 12.34
N ARG A 26 14.15 6.70 12.61
CA ARG A 26 13.80 7.69 11.58
C ARG A 26 14.83 7.86 10.46
N GLY A 27 16.11 7.56 10.71
CA GLY A 27 17.19 7.75 9.75
C GLY A 27 17.16 6.76 8.59
N SER A 28 17.02 5.48 8.90
CA SER A 28 17.05 4.38 7.93
C SER A 28 15.71 3.64 7.79
N LYS A 29 14.70 4.02 8.58
CA LYS A 29 13.31 3.56 8.51
C LYS A 29 13.23 2.03 8.53
N GLU A 30 12.87 1.40 7.42
CA GLU A 30 12.66 -0.05 7.30
C GLU A 30 13.94 -0.81 7.63
N LEU A 31 15.09 -0.31 7.20
CA LEU A 31 16.38 -0.94 7.45
C LEU A 31 16.71 -1.01 8.94
N PHE A 32 16.34 0.00 9.73
CA PHE A 32 16.53 -0.05 11.19
C PHE A 32 15.82 -1.27 11.81
N HIS A 33 14.58 -1.55 11.39
CA HIS A 33 13.82 -2.67 11.92
C HIS A 33 14.35 -4.01 11.44
N SER A 34 14.76 -4.10 10.17
CA SER A 34 15.39 -5.30 9.61
C SER A 34 16.75 -5.57 10.27
N ASP A 35 17.55 -4.54 10.51
CA ASP A 35 18.86 -4.61 11.18
C ASP A 35 18.72 -5.06 12.63
N THR A 36 17.77 -4.47 13.35
CA THR A 36 17.49 -4.84 14.74
C THR A 36 17.07 -6.30 14.81
N LEU A 37 16.08 -6.71 14.01
CA LEU A 37 15.64 -8.10 13.96
C LEU A 37 16.79 -9.04 13.60
N ALA A 38 17.55 -8.73 12.54
CA ALA A 38 18.67 -9.54 12.10
C ALA A 38 19.70 -9.77 13.21
N TRP A 39 20.03 -8.72 13.97
CA TRP A 39 21.01 -8.80 15.06
C TRP A 39 20.56 -9.79 16.15
N TYR A 40 19.27 -9.76 16.53
CA TYR A 40 18.74 -10.69 17.54
C TYR A 40 18.64 -12.12 17.03
N LEU A 41 18.20 -12.32 15.79
CA LEU A 41 18.15 -13.66 15.22
C LEU A 41 19.57 -14.24 15.07
N ASP A 42 20.55 -13.45 14.69
CA ASP A 42 21.94 -13.89 14.53
C ASP A 42 22.60 -14.30 15.86
N ARG A 43 22.33 -13.56 16.96
CA ARG A 43 23.01 -13.74 18.25
C ARG A 43 22.27 -14.57 19.27
N HIS A 44 20.95 -14.70 19.13
CA HIS A 44 20.11 -15.34 20.13
C HIS A 44 19.24 -16.40 19.47
N PRO A 45 19.70 -17.67 19.44
CA PRO A 45 18.96 -18.78 18.85
C PRO A 45 17.51 -18.89 19.31
N VAL A 46 17.24 -18.59 20.59
CA VAL A 46 15.88 -18.58 21.16
C VAL A 46 14.91 -17.67 20.42
N ALA A 47 15.38 -16.50 19.93
CA ALA A 47 14.54 -15.57 19.17
C ALA A 47 14.28 -16.11 17.75
N GLY A 48 15.29 -16.71 17.13
CA GLY A 48 15.16 -17.36 15.83
C GLY A 48 14.20 -18.54 15.85
N GLU A 49 14.37 -19.45 16.80
CA GLU A 49 13.49 -20.62 16.95
C GLU A 49 12.05 -20.21 17.26
N ALA A 50 11.84 -19.26 18.18
CA ALA A 50 10.52 -18.75 18.51
C ALA A 50 9.82 -18.14 17.27
N LEU A 51 10.54 -17.35 16.48
CA LEU A 51 10.00 -16.74 15.26
C LEU A 51 9.63 -17.80 14.22
N LEU A 52 10.53 -18.75 13.96
CA LEU A 52 10.34 -19.82 12.97
C LEU A 52 9.17 -20.73 13.36
N ASP A 53 9.03 -21.06 14.64
CA ASP A 53 7.92 -21.87 15.14
C ASP A 53 6.59 -21.09 15.09
N ALA A 54 6.57 -19.83 15.56
CA ALA A 54 5.38 -18.98 15.52
C ALA A 54 4.86 -18.77 14.09
N TRP A 55 5.76 -18.67 13.11
CA TRP A 55 5.40 -18.52 11.70
C TRP A 55 5.27 -19.83 10.94
N GLN A 56 5.40 -20.96 11.64
CA GLN A 56 5.24 -22.31 11.10
C GLN A 56 6.15 -22.58 9.89
N VAL A 57 7.41 -22.14 10.00
CA VAL A 57 8.41 -22.36 8.95
C VAL A 57 8.72 -23.86 8.85
N PRO A 58 8.58 -24.49 7.66
CA PRO A 58 8.75 -25.93 7.49
C PRO A 58 10.08 -26.48 8.02
N ARG A 59 10.01 -27.68 8.63
CA ARG A 59 11.16 -28.42 9.18
C ARG A 59 11.83 -29.35 8.14
N THR A 60 12.12 -28.83 6.95
CA THR A 60 12.63 -29.63 5.82
C THR A 60 13.93 -29.07 5.23
N GLY A 61 14.51 -28.03 5.83
CA GLY A 61 15.66 -27.36 5.27
C GLY A 61 16.98 -28.10 5.49
N GLN A 62 17.95 -27.82 4.62
CA GLN A 62 19.26 -28.48 4.58
C GLN A 62 20.40 -27.65 5.20
N ALA A 63 20.09 -26.45 5.71
CA ALA A 63 21.09 -25.60 6.34
C ALA A 63 21.78 -26.36 7.50
N ARG A 64 23.10 -26.24 7.60
CA ARG A 64 23.89 -26.87 8.66
C ARG A 64 24.13 -25.94 9.85
N GLU A 65 24.08 -24.65 9.61
CA GLU A 65 24.35 -23.60 10.59
C GLU A 65 23.32 -22.49 10.44
N ALA A 66 23.10 -21.75 11.52
CA ALA A 66 22.25 -20.57 11.48
C ALA A 66 22.97 -19.45 10.71
N ARG A 67 22.24 -18.81 9.80
CA ARG A 67 22.76 -17.69 9.01
C ARG A 67 21.66 -16.66 8.79
N VAL A 68 21.96 -15.41 9.11
CA VAL A 68 21.07 -14.28 8.89
C VAL A 68 21.72 -13.31 7.91
N ARG A 69 21.06 -13.05 6.78
CA ARG A 69 21.57 -12.19 5.71
C ARG A 69 20.60 -11.03 5.48
N ARG A 70 21.14 -9.81 5.53
CA ARG A 70 20.40 -8.58 5.25
C ARG A 70 20.66 -8.11 3.83
N GLU A 71 19.65 -7.48 3.23
CA GLU A 71 19.72 -6.88 1.89
C GLU A 71 20.26 -7.85 0.80
N TRP A 72 20.15 -9.17 1.04
CA TRP A 72 20.74 -10.17 0.16
C TRP A 72 19.95 -10.21 -1.14
N ARG A 73 20.59 -9.76 -2.22
CA ARG A 73 19.96 -9.61 -3.55
C ARG A 73 18.74 -8.68 -3.54
N ASN A 74 18.75 -7.68 -2.65
CA ASN A 74 17.66 -6.75 -2.40
C ASN A 74 16.49 -7.32 -1.60
N LEU A 75 16.63 -8.51 -0.99
CA LEU A 75 15.66 -9.01 -0.02
C LEU A 75 16.00 -8.44 1.36
N ASP A 76 15.03 -7.89 2.08
CA ASP A 76 15.30 -7.22 3.36
C ASP A 76 15.97 -8.15 4.38
N LEU A 77 15.44 -9.36 4.56
CA LEU A 77 16.04 -10.37 5.43
C LEU A 77 15.89 -11.79 4.88
N VAL A 78 16.97 -12.57 4.96
CA VAL A 78 16.97 -14.03 4.72
C VAL A 78 17.55 -14.73 5.94
N VAL A 79 16.77 -15.64 6.51
CA VAL A 79 17.06 -16.39 7.73
C VAL A 79 17.14 -17.88 7.39
N GLU A 80 18.28 -18.49 7.65
CA GLU A 80 18.51 -19.93 7.49
C GLU A 80 18.85 -20.52 8.85
N TYR A 81 18.14 -21.57 9.26
CA TYR A 81 18.37 -22.26 10.51
C TYR A 81 18.48 -23.77 10.26
N PRO A 82 19.28 -24.49 11.06
CA PRO A 82 19.40 -25.93 10.90
C PRO A 82 18.04 -26.66 10.91
N GLY A 83 17.81 -27.48 9.89
CA GLY A 83 16.56 -28.23 9.75
C GLY A 83 15.32 -27.39 9.44
N ARG A 84 15.44 -26.09 9.12
CA ARG A 84 14.33 -25.21 8.71
C ARG A 84 14.54 -24.74 7.28
N THR A 85 13.48 -24.70 6.49
CA THR A 85 13.55 -24.07 5.16
C THR A 85 13.94 -22.59 5.30
N PRO A 86 14.68 -21.98 4.35
CA PRO A 86 15.01 -20.58 4.42
C PRO A 86 13.75 -19.71 4.56
N LEU A 87 13.76 -18.79 5.50
CA LEU A 87 12.71 -17.78 5.67
C LEU A 87 13.18 -16.47 5.04
N VAL A 88 12.39 -15.94 4.11
CA VAL A 88 12.60 -14.62 3.52
C VAL A 88 11.55 -13.68 4.08
N ILE A 89 11.99 -12.53 4.59
CA ILE A 89 11.13 -11.48 5.10
C ILE A 89 11.32 -10.24 4.24
N GLU A 90 10.24 -9.76 3.65
CA GLU A 90 10.15 -8.39 3.13
C GLU A 90 9.48 -7.52 4.20
N ASN A 91 10.09 -6.39 4.54
CA ASN A 91 9.70 -5.54 5.65
C ASN A 91 9.07 -4.21 5.16
N LYS A 92 7.90 -3.87 5.69
CA LYS A 92 7.15 -2.63 5.39
C LYS A 92 6.62 -1.97 6.67
N VAL A 93 7.35 -0.98 7.19
CA VAL A 93 6.93 -0.21 8.37
C VAL A 93 6.29 1.12 7.98
N PHE A 94 6.99 1.91 7.16
CA PHE A 94 6.63 3.27 6.75
C PHE A 94 6.24 3.36 5.26
N SER A 95 6.43 2.27 4.51
CA SER A 95 6.08 2.09 3.11
C SER A 95 4.88 1.14 2.94
N LEU A 96 4.24 1.20 1.77
CA LEU A 96 3.12 0.31 1.44
C LEU A 96 3.64 -1.01 0.87
N PRO A 97 2.97 -2.14 1.16
CA PRO A 97 3.19 -3.39 0.43
C PRO A 97 2.98 -3.21 -1.07
N ASP A 98 3.91 -3.76 -1.87
CA ASP A 98 3.87 -3.72 -3.34
C ASP A 98 3.94 -5.15 -3.89
N THR A 99 2.83 -5.65 -4.42
CA THR A 99 2.76 -6.99 -5.01
C THR A 99 3.61 -7.15 -6.27
N GLY A 100 3.86 -6.07 -7.01
CA GLY A 100 4.76 -6.07 -8.16
C GLY A 100 6.21 -6.35 -7.74
N GLN A 101 6.66 -5.72 -6.66
CA GLN A 101 7.96 -6.00 -6.04
C GLN A 101 8.08 -7.48 -5.62
N LEU A 102 7.05 -8.01 -4.96
CA LEU A 102 7.01 -9.40 -4.50
C LEU A 102 7.05 -10.41 -5.65
N ASN A 103 6.33 -10.12 -6.75
CA ASN A 103 6.37 -10.90 -7.98
C ASN A 103 7.77 -10.86 -8.62
N ALA A 104 8.42 -9.70 -8.65
CA ALA A 104 9.77 -9.55 -9.19
C ALA A 104 10.82 -10.34 -8.37
N TYR A 105 10.66 -10.40 -7.05
CA TYR A 105 11.50 -11.25 -6.20
C TYR A 105 11.31 -12.72 -6.52
N ALA A 106 10.06 -13.17 -6.62
CA ALA A 106 9.73 -14.54 -6.97
C ALA A 106 10.37 -14.92 -8.32
N ALA A 107 10.31 -14.04 -9.32
CA ALA A 107 10.82 -14.29 -10.66
C ALA A 107 12.35 -14.46 -10.77
N GLY A 108 13.16 -13.91 -9.84
CA GLY A 108 14.62 -13.96 -10.03
C GLY A 108 15.52 -13.69 -8.83
N ARG A 109 15.00 -13.28 -7.67
CA ARG A 109 15.84 -12.98 -6.49
C ARG A 109 16.01 -14.15 -5.53
N LEU A 110 15.09 -15.12 -5.56
CA LEU A 110 15.07 -16.27 -4.64
C LEU A 110 15.96 -17.45 -5.07
N HIS A 111 16.59 -17.39 -6.25
CA HIS A 111 17.42 -18.48 -6.77
C HIS A 111 18.51 -18.93 -5.77
N GLY A 112 18.61 -20.23 -5.48
CA GLY A 112 19.59 -20.77 -4.54
C GLY A 112 19.11 -20.79 -3.08
N LEU A 113 17.85 -20.42 -2.83
CA LEU A 113 17.12 -20.79 -1.62
C LEU A 113 16.24 -22.00 -1.96
N ASP A 114 16.37 -23.08 -1.19
CA ASP A 114 15.58 -24.30 -1.38
C ASP A 114 14.19 -24.11 -0.76
N HIS A 115 13.14 -24.06 -1.59
CA HIS A 115 11.74 -23.91 -1.18
C HIS A 115 11.49 -22.90 -0.04
N PRO A 116 11.89 -21.62 -0.18
CA PRO A 116 11.84 -20.66 0.91
C PRO A 116 10.40 -20.36 1.37
N ALA A 117 10.23 -20.20 2.69
CA ALA A 117 9.04 -19.58 3.26
C ALA A 117 9.11 -18.07 3.04
N LEU A 118 8.06 -17.47 2.48
CA LEU A 118 8.03 -16.05 2.10
C LEU A 118 7.06 -15.29 3.00
N VAL A 119 7.56 -14.29 3.71
CA VAL A 119 6.78 -13.46 4.64
C VAL A 119 6.86 -11.99 4.25
N LEU A 120 5.71 -11.36 4.08
CA LEU A 120 5.60 -9.91 4.11
C LEU A 120 5.29 -9.51 5.55
N LEU A 121 6.28 -8.92 6.23
CA LEU A 121 6.10 -8.29 7.53
C LEU A 121 5.68 -6.84 7.30
N SER A 122 4.44 -6.49 7.65
CA SER A 122 3.91 -5.14 7.40
C SER A 122 3.18 -4.57 8.61
N LEU A 123 3.27 -3.25 8.79
CA LEU A 123 2.55 -2.54 9.85
C LEU A 123 1.04 -2.46 9.56
N VAL A 124 0.66 -2.44 8.28
CA VAL A 124 -0.74 -2.46 7.83
C VAL A 124 -0.99 -3.67 6.94
N ALA A 125 -2.16 -4.28 7.12
CA ALA A 125 -2.57 -5.42 6.31
C ALA A 125 -2.64 -5.04 4.83
N PRO A 126 -2.07 -5.84 3.91
CA PRO A 126 -2.04 -5.54 2.48
C PRO A 126 -3.40 -5.75 1.77
N GLY A 127 -4.44 -6.15 2.51
CA GLY A 127 -5.77 -6.44 1.97
C GLY A 127 -5.83 -7.71 1.12
N TRP A 128 -4.91 -8.66 1.33
CA TRP A 128 -4.90 -9.91 0.59
C TRP A 128 -5.95 -10.90 1.11
N PRO A 129 -6.65 -11.63 0.20
CA PRO A 129 -7.50 -12.76 0.60
C PRO A 129 -6.69 -13.76 1.43
N ASP A 130 -7.26 -14.18 2.56
CA ASP A 130 -6.65 -15.14 3.50
C ASP A 130 -5.24 -14.75 4.00
N GLY A 131 -4.85 -13.48 3.87
CA GLY A 131 -3.52 -12.99 4.24
C GLY A 131 -2.39 -13.55 3.37
N SER A 132 -2.68 -13.96 2.12
CA SER A 132 -1.68 -14.55 1.23
C SER A 132 -1.73 -14.00 -0.20
N TRP A 133 -0.57 -13.95 -0.84
CA TRP A 133 -0.43 -13.51 -2.23
C TRP A 133 0.28 -14.57 -3.07
N PRO A 134 -0.43 -15.28 -3.95
CA PRO A 134 0.19 -16.18 -4.91
C PRO A 134 0.86 -15.35 -6.01
N THR A 135 2.13 -15.65 -6.27
CA THR A 135 2.89 -15.03 -7.35
C THR A 135 2.74 -15.85 -8.64
N PRO A 136 2.95 -15.24 -9.83
CA PRO A 136 2.77 -15.93 -11.11
C PRO A 136 3.61 -17.19 -11.30
N ASN A 137 4.70 -17.36 -10.55
CA ASN A 137 5.57 -18.54 -10.65
C ASN A 137 5.24 -19.65 -9.63
N GLY A 138 4.11 -19.54 -8.92
CA GLY A 138 3.62 -20.56 -7.99
C GLY A 138 4.14 -20.43 -6.55
N LEU A 139 4.94 -19.42 -6.22
CA LEU A 139 5.33 -19.13 -4.83
C LEU A 139 4.27 -18.27 -4.14
N THR A 140 4.15 -18.39 -2.82
CA THR A 140 3.13 -17.67 -2.05
C THR A 140 3.76 -16.86 -0.92
N TRP A 141 3.54 -15.54 -0.95
CA TRP A 141 3.86 -14.67 0.18
C TRP A 141 2.76 -14.75 1.22
N ARG A 142 3.15 -14.81 2.50
CA ARG A 142 2.22 -14.76 3.64
C ARG A 142 2.41 -13.46 4.40
N TYR A 143 1.32 -12.77 4.69
CA TYR A 143 1.35 -11.59 5.54
C TYR A 143 1.54 -11.99 7.00
N ARG A 144 2.39 -11.24 7.70
CA ARG A 144 2.50 -11.22 9.16
C ARG A 144 2.49 -9.77 9.62
N SER A 145 1.75 -9.50 10.68
CA SER A 145 1.73 -8.17 11.28
C SER A 145 2.92 -7.95 12.20
N TYR A 146 3.23 -6.69 12.47
CA TYR A 146 4.17 -6.34 13.53
C TYR A 146 3.69 -6.75 14.93
N GLN A 147 2.38 -6.87 15.12
CA GLN A 147 1.81 -7.44 16.34
C GLN A 147 2.15 -8.93 16.48
N ASP A 148 2.08 -9.71 15.39
CA ASP A 148 2.47 -11.12 15.38
C ASP A 148 3.97 -11.29 15.69
N LEU A 149 4.81 -10.40 15.16
CA LEU A 149 6.24 -10.36 15.47
C LEU A 149 6.48 -10.13 16.97
N CYS A 150 5.83 -9.12 17.55
CA CYS A 150 5.93 -8.83 18.98
C CYS A 150 5.44 -10.02 19.84
N ALA A 151 4.33 -10.65 19.45
CA ALA A 151 3.79 -11.81 20.15
C ALA A 151 4.75 -13.01 20.12
N ALA A 152 5.43 -13.24 18.98
CA ALA A 152 6.42 -14.29 18.84
C ALA A 152 7.69 -14.05 19.68
N LEU A 153 8.15 -12.79 19.75
CA LEU A 153 9.46 -12.46 20.31
C LEU A 153 9.44 -12.07 21.79
N ARG A 154 8.34 -11.51 22.31
CA ARG A 154 8.24 -11.08 23.71
C ARG A 154 8.48 -12.21 24.72
N PRO A 155 8.03 -13.46 24.50
CA PRO A 155 8.33 -14.58 25.39
C PRO A 155 9.84 -14.90 25.53
N CYS A 156 10.68 -14.46 24.60
CA CYS A 156 12.13 -14.66 24.65
C CYS A 156 12.85 -13.74 25.65
N LEU A 157 12.21 -12.64 26.09
CA LEU A 157 12.82 -11.62 26.97
C LEU A 157 13.47 -12.18 28.24
N PRO A 158 12.85 -13.10 29.01
CA PRO A 158 13.47 -13.64 30.22
C PRO A 158 14.78 -14.37 29.94
N GLU A 159 14.89 -15.09 28.82
CA GLU A 159 16.12 -15.79 28.45
C GLU A 159 17.17 -14.83 27.90
N LEU A 160 16.77 -13.91 27.02
CA LEU A 160 17.63 -12.84 26.54
C LEU A 160 18.23 -12.06 27.71
N ARG A 161 17.42 -11.71 28.71
CA ARG A 161 17.89 -10.95 29.89
C ARG A 161 18.89 -11.73 30.75
N ARG A 162 18.83 -13.07 30.76
CA ARG A 162 19.85 -13.90 31.44
C ARG A 162 21.16 -13.93 30.67
N ALA A 163 21.12 -13.92 29.33
CA ALA A 163 22.29 -13.99 28.47
C ALA A 163 22.97 -12.62 28.27
N ASP A 164 22.18 -11.58 27.98
CA ASP A 164 22.61 -10.21 27.73
C ASP A 164 21.53 -9.25 28.25
N ARG A 165 21.76 -8.69 29.44
CA ARG A 165 20.80 -7.77 30.06
C ARG A 165 20.64 -6.48 29.27
N PHE A 166 21.73 -5.90 28.77
CA PHE A 166 21.67 -4.65 28.01
C PHE A 166 20.97 -4.87 26.68
N GLY A 167 21.32 -5.93 25.95
CA GLY A 167 20.63 -6.35 24.74
C GLY A 167 19.14 -6.57 25.00
N ALA A 168 18.77 -7.30 26.05
CA ALA A 168 17.36 -7.53 26.38
C ALA A 168 16.57 -6.23 26.67
N ASP A 169 17.18 -5.25 27.35
CA ASP A 169 16.53 -3.97 27.62
C ASP A 169 16.33 -3.17 26.32
N VAL A 170 17.34 -3.15 25.42
CA VAL A 170 17.20 -2.55 24.08
C VAL A 170 16.11 -3.26 23.27
N PHE A 171 16.04 -4.59 23.34
CA PHE A 171 15.02 -5.39 22.67
C PHE A 171 13.61 -5.06 23.17
N GLU A 172 13.43 -4.97 24.47
CA GLU A 172 12.15 -4.61 25.09
C GLU A 172 11.70 -3.22 24.66
N HIS A 173 12.61 -2.24 24.63
CA HIS A 173 12.32 -0.90 24.11
C HIS A 173 11.95 -0.92 22.62
N TRP A 174 12.61 -1.72 21.80
CA TRP A 174 12.26 -1.88 20.38
C TRP A 174 10.88 -2.53 20.18
N LEU A 175 10.54 -3.56 20.95
CA LEU A 175 9.20 -4.14 20.94
C LEU A 175 8.14 -3.12 21.42
N GLY A 176 8.46 -2.31 22.43
CA GLY A 176 7.61 -1.21 22.89
C GLY A 176 7.40 -0.11 21.83
N LEU A 177 8.43 0.20 21.05
CA LEU A 177 8.30 1.08 19.88
C LEU A 177 7.32 0.50 18.86
N ILE A 178 7.47 -0.79 18.54
CA ILE A 178 6.55 -1.46 17.61
C ILE A 178 5.11 -1.39 18.11
N ASP A 179 4.85 -1.64 19.39
CA ASP A 179 3.50 -1.52 19.97
C ASP A 179 2.91 -0.12 19.77
N LYS A 180 3.71 0.93 19.97
CA LYS A 180 3.28 2.33 19.75
C LYS A 180 2.94 2.57 18.28
N LEU A 181 3.74 2.05 17.34
CA LEU A 181 3.47 2.17 15.90
C LEU A 181 2.22 1.39 15.48
N VAL A 182 2.00 0.20 16.04
CA VAL A 182 0.78 -0.60 15.81
C VAL A 182 -0.46 0.16 16.31
N ARG A 183 -0.38 0.74 17.51
CA ARG A 183 -1.47 1.59 18.05
C ARG A 183 -1.72 2.81 17.16
N LEU A 184 -0.67 3.47 16.68
CA LEU A 184 -0.81 4.61 15.76
C LEU A 184 -1.56 4.19 14.49
N ALA A 185 -1.16 3.06 13.89
CA ALA A 185 -1.81 2.55 12.70
C ALA A 185 -3.30 2.21 12.94
N ALA A 186 -3.64 1.65 14.10
CA ALA A 186 -5.02 1.34 14.47
C ALA A 186 -5.88 2.59 14.72
N GLU A 187 -5.32 3.62 15.38
CA GLU A 187 -6.05 4.85 15.72
C GLU A 187 -6.33 5.73 14.50
N VAL A 188 -5.38 5.86 13.56
CA VAL A 188 -5.50 6.83 12.44
C VAL A 188 -5.29 6.24 11.05
N GLY A 189 -4.76 5.03 10.93
CA GLY A 189 -4.51 4.38 9.65
C GLY A 189 -5.72 3.64 9.06
N THR A 190 -6.66 3.20 9.91
CA THR A 190 -7.88 2.46 9.53
C THR A 190 -9.15 3.20 9.95
N PRO A 191 -9.45 4.35 9.31
CA PRO A 191 -10.61 5.17 9.66
C PRO A 191 -11.95 4.47 9.47
N ALA A 192 -12.94 4.87 10.26
CA ALA A 192 -14.32 4.48 10.08
C ALA A 192 -14.90 5.04 8.77
N GLY A 193 -16.01 4.44 8.31
CA GLY A 193 -16.69 4.81 7.07
C GLY A 193 -17.07 6.29 6.94
N THR A 194 -17.44 6.92 8.07
CA THR A 194 -17.87 8.32 8.14
C THR A 194 -16.72 9.32 8.26
N GLU A 195 -15.49 8.86 8.49
CA GLU A 195 -14.33 9.74 8.59
C GLU A 195 -13.81 10.14 7.20
N PRO A 196 -13.16 11.31 7.06
CA PRO A 196 -12.58 11.76 5.78
C PRO A 196 -11.41 10.88 5.32
N LEU A 197 -11.24 10.65 4.02
CA LEU A 197 -10.04 9.95 3.49
C LEU A 197 -8.76 10.73 3.80
N LEU A 198 -8.78 12.04 3.58
CA LEU A 198 -7.66 12.92 3.88
C LEU A 198 -7.60 13.19 5.38
N LEU A 199 -6.38 13.24 5.91
CA LEU A 199 -6.16 13.62 7.29
C LEU A 199 -6.65 15.06 7.54
N PRO A 200 -7.43 15.30 8.61
CA PRO A 200 -7.75 16.65 9.06
C PRO A 200 -6.49 17.45 9.38
N GLU A 201 -6.51 18.78 9.19
CA GLU A 201 -5.35 19.65 9.37
C GLU A 201 -4.70 19.51 10.76
N GLU A 202 -5.51 19.33 11.81
CA GLU A 202 -5.04 19.13 13.18
C GLU A 202 -4.26 17.82 13.35
N ALA A 203 -4.78 16.71 12.81
CA ALA A 203 -4.05 15.44 12.79
C ALA A 203 -2.74 15.55 11.99
N VAL A 204 -2.76 16.26 10.86
CA VAL A 204 -1.55 16.53 10.06
C VAL A 204 -0.52 17.30 10.88
N ALA A 205 -0.93 18.34 11.62
CA ALA A 205 -0.03 19.12 12.45
C ALA A 205 0.64 18.27 13.54
N ILE A 206 -0.13 17.42 14.23
CA ILE A 206 0.37 16.51 15.25
C ILE A 206 1.38 15.52 14.62
N LEU A 207 0.99 14.82 13.56
CA LEU A 207 1.81 13.79 12.91
C LEU A 207 3.09 14.32 12.26
N LYS A 208 3.08 15.57 11.77
CA LYS A 208 4.26 16.23 11.19
C LYS A 208 5.39 16.39 12.19
N SER A 209 5.10 16.57 13.48
CA SER A 209 6.14 16.63 14.52
C SER A 209 6.99 15.36 14.59
N ALA A 210 6.40 14.20 14.27
CA ALA A 210 7.08 12.92 14.15
C ALA A 210 7.48 12.54 12.71
N ARG A 211 7.14 13.37 11.71
CA ARG A 211 7.29 13.08 10.26
C ARG A 211 6.53 11.82 9.82
N LEU A 212 5.34 11.60 10.37
CA LEU A 212 4.51 10.41 10.11
C LEU A 212 3.24 10.72 9.29
N ASP A 213 2.97 11.98 8.97
CA ASP A 213 1.77 12.41 8.25
C ASP A 213 1.61 11.71 6.89
N ALA A 214 2.68 11.69 6.08
CA ALA A 214 2.66 11.00 4.79
C ALA A 214 2.51 9.47 4.94
N THR A 215 3.06 8.88 6.01
CA THR A 215 2.92 7.45 6.28
C THR A 215 1.49 7.11 6.69
N VAL A 216 0.87 7.88 7.57
CA VAL A 216 -0.53 7.66 7.96
C VAL A 216 -1.46 7.88 6.78
N GLN A 217 -1.24 8.91 5.95
CA GLN A 217 -2.05 9.12 4.75
C GLN A 217 -1.98 7.92 3.78
N LYS A 218 -0.80 7.30 3.64
CA LYS A 218 -0.64 6.05 2.87
C LYS A 218 -1.49 4.93 3.43
N MET A 219 -1.46 4.74 4.76
CA MET A 219 -2.24 3.70 5.42
C MET A 219 -3.74 3.86 5.16
N ARG A 220 -4.25 5.10 5.26
CA ARG A 220 -5.66 5.40 4.94
C ARG A 220 -6.00 5.06 3.49
N CYS A 221 -5.14 5.42 2.53
CA CYS A 221 -5.35 5.09 1.12
C CYS A 221 -5.30 3.57 0.85
N LEU A 222 -4.39 2.84 1.50
CA LEU A 222 -4.32 1.38 1.42
C LEU A 222 -5.56 0.72 2.02
N HIS A 223 -6.04 1.22 3.17
CA HIS A 223 -7.25 0.75 3.80
C HIS A 223 -8.46 0.87 2.85
N VAL A 224 -8.65 2.05 2.26
CA VAL A 224 -9.72 2.27 1.28
C VAL A 224 -9.57 1.41 0.03
N SER A 225 -8.34 1.24 -0.47
CA SER A 225 -8.08 0.36 -1.61
C SER A 225 -8.44 -1.09 -1.29
N SER A 226 -8.25 -1.54 -0.04
CA SER A 226 -8.64 -2.86 0.41
C SER A 226 -10.17 -3.02 0.47
N LEU A 227 -10.89 -2.01 0.94
CA LEU A 227 -12.36 -1.98 0.91
C LEU A 227 -12.90 -2.04 -0.53
N LEU A 228 -12.31 -1.24 -1.43
CA LEU A 228 -12.66 -1.26 -2.85
C LEU A 228 -12.40 -2.63 -3.50
N ARG A 229 -11.28 -3.28 -3.17
CA ARG A 229 -10.98 -4.63 -3.66
C ARG A 229 -11.99 -5.66 -3.18
N ALA A 230 -12.45 -5.56 -1.93
CA ALA A 230 -13.49 -6.43 -1.41
C ALA A 230 -14.82 -6.24 -2.16
N GLU A 231 -15.25 -4.98 -2.36
CA GLU A 231 -16.48 -4.64 -3.08
C GLU A 231 -16.44 -4.97 -4.58
N LEU A 232 -15.24 -4.96 -5.18
CA LEU A 232 -14.99 -5.27 -6.59
C LEU A 232 -14.40 -6.66 -6.81
N ALA A 233 -14.44 -7.56 -5.81
CA ALA A 233 -13.77 -8.86 -5.89
C ALA A 233 -14.16 -9.65 -7.15
N ARG A 234 -15.45 -9.63 -7.50
CA ARG A 234 -15.98 -10.26 -8.70
C ARG A 234 -15.45 -9.61 -9.98
N GLU A 235 -15.46 -8.28 -10.07
CA GLU A 235 -14.94 -7.54 -11.22
C GLU A 235 -13.41 -7.69 -11.38
N ILE A 236 -12.67 -7.81 -10.27
CA ILE A 236 -11.23 -8.09 -10.29
C ILE A 236 -10.97 -9.47 -10.88
N GLU A 237 -11.64 -10.50 -10.36
CA GLU A 237 -11.49 -11.88 -10.83
C GLU A 237 -12.00 -12.07 -12.26
N GLN A 238 -13.19 -11.55 -12.54
CA GLN A 238 -13.90 -11.85 -13.78
C GLN A 238 -13.57 -10.88 -14.90
N ASP A 239 -13.19 -9.63 -14.63
CA ASP A 239 -13.03 -8.59 -15.65
C ASP A 239 -11.61 -8.01 -15.74
N GLY A 240 -10.73 -8.34 -14.80
CA GLY A 240 -9.34 -7.84 -14.80
C GLY A 240 -9.21 -6.41 -14.26
N VAL A 241 -10.18 -5.96 -13.46
CA VAL A 241 -10.10 -4.67 -12.77
C VAL A 241 -8.89 -4.64 -11.85
N ILE A 242 -8.18 -3.51 -11.86
CA ILE A 242 -7.07 -3.27 -10.95
C ILE A 242 -7.42 -2.12 -10.04
N VAL A 243 -7.34 -2.37 -8.74
CA VAL A 243 -7.40 -1.33 -7.70
C VAL A 243 -6.04 -1.25 -7.05
N ARG A 244 -5.42 -0.08 -7.04
CA ARG A 244 -4.09 0.13 -6.47
C ARG A 244 -3.99 1.43 -5.69
N THR A 245 -3.01 1.46 -4.80
CA THR A 245 -2.59 2.65 -4.09
C THR A 245 -1.24 3.09 -4.64
N ALA A 246 -1.11 4.36 -4.98
CA ALA A 246 0.15 4.95 -5.42
C ALA A 246 0.49 6.20 -4.60
N MET A 247 1.67 6.77 -4.83
CA MET A 247 2.14 7.98 -4.16
C MET A 247 2.66 8.97 -5.18
N SER A 248 2.31 10.24 -5.02
CA SER A 248 2.92 11.33 -5.78
C SER A 248 3.11 12.55 -4.88
N ARG A 249 4.31 13.13 -4.86
CA ARG A 249 4.64 14.34 -4.07
C ARG A 249 4.24 14.25 -2.58
N GLY A 250 4.32 13.05 -1.99
CA GLY A 250 3.94 12.80 -0.60
C GLY A 250 2.43 12.64 -0.36
N GLN A 251 1.61 12.71 -1.41
CA GLN A 251 0.16 12.51 -1.36
C GLN A 251 -0.21 11.10 -1.82
N GLY A 252 -1.17 10.51 -1.11
CA GLY A 252 -1.74 9.21 -1.47
C GLY A 252 -2.65 9.32 -2.69
N ILE A 253 -2.59 8.29 -3.53
CA ILE A 253 -3.46 8.12 -4.70
C ILE A 253 -4.21 6.81 -4.49
N VAL A 254 -5.53 6.86 -4.56
CA VAL A 254 -6.38 5.66 -4.70
C VAL A 254 -6.89 5.63 -6.12
N GLU A 255 -6.67 4.52 -6.82
CA GLU A 255 -7.01 4.46 -8.24
C GLU A 255 -7.51 3.09 -8.66
N MET A 256 -8.32 3.10 -9.71
CA MET A 256 -8.85 1.91 -10.35
C MET A 256 -8.74 2.03 -11.87
N PHE A 257 -8.31 0.96 -12.53
CA PHE A 257 -8.28 0.84 -13.98
C PHE A 257 -8.96 -0.46 -14.45
N THR A 258 -9.53 -0.42 -15.65
CA THR A 258 -10.26 -1.55 -16.24
C THR A 258 -9.36 -2.67 -16.77
N ALA A 259 -8.06 -2.42 -16.94
CA ALA A 259 -7.09 -3.39 -17.43
C ALA A 259 -5.65 -3.02 -17.04
N GLU A 260 -4.76 -4.03 -17.00
CA GLU A 260 -3.33 -3.85 -16.68
C GLU A 260 -2.59 -3.24 -17.87
N THR A 261 -3.06 -3.55 -19.07
CA THR A 261 -2.52 -3.05 -20.33
C THR A 261 -3.41 -1.95 -20.88
N ASN A 262 -2.77 -0.92 -21.44
CA ASN A 262 -3.45 0.17 -22.12
C ASN A 262 -3.88 -0.27 -23.54
N PRO A 263 -4.96 0.29 -24.12
CA PRO A 263 -5.78 1.35 -23.57
C PRO A 263 -6.72 0.89 -22.45
N CYS A 264 -7.00 1.77 -21.49
CA CYS A 264 -7.95 1.49 -20.43
C CYS A 264 -8.61 2.76 -19.88
N PHE A 265 -9.78 2.57 -19.29
CA PHE A 265 -10.48 3.59 -18.52
C PHE A 265 -10.17 3.44 -17.03
N GLY A 266 -10.29 4.53 -16.29
CA GLY A 266 -10.08 4.47 -14.85
C GLY A 266 -10.47 5.73 -14.13
N TRP A 267 -10.35 5.71 -12.81
CA TRP A 267 -10.54 6.89 -11.99
C TRP A 267 -9.46 6.98 -10.93
N GLN A 268 -9.23 8.18 -10.44
CA GLN A 268 -8.28 8.45 -9.36
C GLN A 268 -8.90 9.37 -8.32
N ILE A 269 -8.53 9.16 -7.06
CA ILE A 269 -8.64 10.15 -5.99
C ILE A 269 -7.24 10.56 -5.61
N GLN A 270 -6.92 11.82 -5.83
CA GLN A 270 -5.60 12.40 -5.57
C GLN A 270 -5.75 13.88 -5.25
N GLU A 271 -5.04 14.35 -4.22
CA GLU A 271 -4.95 15.79 -3.87
C GLU A 271 -6.34 16.44 -3.71
N GLY A 272 -7.28 15.73 -3.07
CA GLY A 272 -8.64 16.21 -2.86
C GLY A 272 -9.43 16.41 -4.16
N GLN A 273 -9.15 15.61 -5.19
CA GLN A 273 -9.87 15.61 -6.45
C GLN A 273 -10.33 14.20 -6.81
N PHE A 274 -11.54 14.09 -7.34
CA PHE A 274 -12.00 12.89 -8.05
C PHE A 274 -11.80 13.09 -9.54
N ARG A 275 -11.05 12.18 -10.16
CA ARG A 275 -10.59 12.28 -11.55
C ARG A 275 -11.11 11.10 -12.37
N LEU A 276 -11.60 11.37 -13.57
CA LEU A 276 -11.91 10.35 -14.58
C LEU A 276 -10.79 10.36 -15.60
N VAL A 277 -10.27 9.17 -15.91
CA VAL A 277 -8.99 8.97 -16.56
C VAL A 277 -9.16 8.07 -17.78
N TYR A 278 -8.43 8.41 -18.83
CA TYR A 278 -8.18 7.53 -19.96
C TYR A 278 -6.67 7.41 -20.19
N LEU A 279 -6.20 6.16 -20.27
CA LEU A 279 -4.85 5.80 -20.64
C LEU A 279 -4.86 5.27 -22.07
N THR A 280 -4.11 5.91 -22.97
CA THR A 280 -4.02 5.44 -24.36
C THR A 280 -3.03 4.27 -24.48
N GLY A 281 -3.34 3.34 -25.38
CA GLY A 281 -2.46 2.23 -25.73
C GLY A 281 -1.33 2.63 -26.69
N PRO A 282 -0.47 1.67 -27.08
CA PRO A 282 0.52 1.87 -28.12
C PRO A 282 -0.13 2.39 -29.42
N GLY A 283 0.43 3.42 -30.03
CA GLY A 283 -0.14 4.01 -31.25
C GLY A 283 0.30 5.46 -31.49
N PRO A 284 -0.36 6.16 -32.44
CA PRO A 284 -0.03 7.55 -32.81
C PRO A 284 -0.19 8.54 -31.64
N ALA A 285 -1.07 8.23 -30.70
CA ALA A 285 -1.27 8.99 -29.47
C ALA A 285 -0.20 8.68 -28.41
N HIS A 286 0.44 7.51 -28.45
CA HIS A 286 1.35 7.04 -27.40
C HIS A 286 2.65 7.86 -27.35
N GLY A 287 3.12 8.26 -26.17
CA GLY A 287 4.42 8.94 -26.03
C GLY A 287 4.34 10.46 -25.82
N PRO A 288 5.49 11.10 -25.55
CA PRO A 288 5.56 12.52 -25.26
C PRO A 288 5.42 13.38 -26.53
N GLY A 289 5.08 14.66 -26.33
CA GLY A 289 5.07 15.68 -27.37
C GLY A 289 3.68 16.25 -27.67
N PRO A 290 3.60 17.50 -28.18
CA PRO A 290 2.34 18.22 -28.37
C PRO A 290 1.42 17.54 -29.39
N THR A 291 1.96 17.03 -30.49
CA THR A 291 1.17 16.32 -31.52
C THR A 291 0.53 15.05 -30.98
N ARG A 292 1.29 14.25 -30.23
CA ARG A 292 0.79 12.99 -29.64
C ARG A 292 -0.21 13.26 -28.53
N ARG A 293 0.02 14.31 -27.73
CA ARG A 293 -0.96 14.83 -26.77
C ARG A 293 -2.27 15.23 -27.46
N ALA A 294 -2.21 15.99 -28.55
CA ALA A 294 -3.41 16.39 -29.29
C ALA A 294 -4.16 15.17 -29.85
N ALA A 295 -3.44 14.17 -30.38
CA ALA A 295 -4.03 12.91 -30.84
C ALA A 295 -4.72 12.14 -29.69
N ARG A 296 -4.11 12.09 -28.51
CA ARG A 296 -4.71 11.47 -27.31
C ARG A 296 -5.94 12.22 -26.81
N GLU A 297 -5.89 13.55 -26.78
CA GLU A 297 -7.05 14.35 -26.42
C GLU A 297 -8.18 14.16 -27.44
N GLN A 298 -7.86 14.06 -28.73
CA GLN A 298 -8.84 13.76 -29.77
C GLN A 298 -9.45 12.37 -29.61
N ASP A 299 -8.64 11.37 -29.30
CA ASP A 299 -9.10 10.01 -29.01
C ASP A 299 -10.05 9.99 -27.80
N ALA A 300 -9.66 10.66 -26.71
CA ALA A 300 -10.48 10.77 -25.50
C ALA A 300 -11.82 11.49 -25.72
N ARG A 301 -11.92 12.42 -26.69
CA ARG A 301 -13.19 13.10 -27.05
C ARG A 301 -14.22 12.13 -27.59
N THR A 302 -13.80 11.04 -28.24
CA THR A 302 -14.70 9.98 -28.71
C THR A 302 -15.46 9.35 -27.55
N TYR A 303 -14.90 9.41 -26.35
CA TYR A 303 -15.48 8.93 -25.10
C TYR A 303 -15.95 10.08 -24.20
N GLY A 304 -16.38 11.22 -24.77
CA GLY A 304 -16.76 12.41 -24.01
C GLY A 304 -17.75 12.14 -22.87
N ASP A 305 -18.74 11.27 -23.11
CA ASP A 305 -19.75 10.87 -22.14
C ASP A 305 -19.18 10.06 -20.97
N TYR A 306 -18.03 9.40 -21.11
CA TYR A 306 -17.33 8.77 -19.99
C TYR A 306 -16.92 9.81 -18.95
N PHE A 307 -16.48 10.99 -19.39
CA PHE A 307 -15.98 12.07 -18.53
C PHE A 307 -17.07 12.94 -17.89
N CYS A 308 -18.31 12.44 -17.79
CA CYS A 308 -19.41 13.12 -17.12
C CYS A 308 -19.44 12.82 -15.60
N PHE A 309 -19.57 13.89 -14.80
CA PHE A 309 -19.57 13.87 -13.34
C PHE A 309 -20.96 13.85 -12.70
N ASP A 310 -22.05 13.76 -13.48
CA ASP A 310 -23.41 13.84 -12.92
C ASP A 310 -23.70 12.73 -11.92
N ARG A 311 -23.19 11.51 -12.18
CA ARG A 311 -23.29 10.40 -11.23
C ARG A 311 -22.55 10.68 -9.93
N ALA A 312 -21.36 11.29 -10.00
CA ALA A 312 -20.63 11.72 -8.81
C ALA A 312 -21.44 12.79 -8.06
N ARG A 313 -22.03 13.77 -8.76
CA ARG A 313 -22.88 14.80 -8.15
C ARG A 313 -24.13 14.24 -7.48
N THR A 314 -24.76 13.22 -8.06
CA THR A 314 -25.88 12.52 -7.39
C THR A 314 -25.43 11.82 -6.10
N LEU A 315 -24.22 11.25 -6.09
CA LEU A 315 -23.71 10.49 -4.94
C LEU A 315 -23.07 11.35 -3.85
N LEU A 316 -22.51 12.51 -4.22
CA LEU A 316 -21.66 13.33 -3.36
C LEU A 316 -22.24 14.73 -3.09
N GLY A 317 -23.26 15.14 -3.85
CA GLY A 317 -23.73 16.52 -3.89
C GLY A 317 -22.89 17.40 -4.83
N ASP A 318 -23.10 18.72 -4.75
CA ASP A 318 -22.28 19.66 -5.50
C ASP A 318 -20.85 19.69 -4.93
N THR A 319 -19.91 19.42 -5.83
CA THR A 319 -18.47 19.27 -5.56
C THR A 319 -17.66 20.40 -6.19
N GLY A 320 -18.34 21.39 -6.79
CA GLY A 320 -17.72 22.51 -7.48
C GLY A 320 -17.45 22.24 -8.97
N PRO A 321 -16.72 23.15 -9.63
CA PRO A 321 -16.60 23.13 -11.09
C PRO A 321 -15.66 22.05 -11.60
N GLU A 322 -16.00 21.49 -12.76
CA GLU A 322 -15.12 20.57 -13.51
C GLU A 322 -13.86 21.27 -14.01
N ARG A 323 -12.76 20.52 -14.01
CA ARG A 323 -11.46 20.97 -14.50
C ARG A 323 -10.90 19.99 -15.55
N PRO A 324 -10.35 20.50 -16.67
CA PRO A 324 -10.33 21.91 -17.07
C PRO A 324 -11.72 22.46 -17.42
N ALA A 325 -11.92 23.75 -17.18
CA ALA A 325 -13.15 24.44 -17.56
C ALA A 325 -13.31 24.43 -19.08
N ALA A 326 -14.49 24.07 -19.56
CA ALA A 326 -14.83 24.14 -20.98
C ALA A 326 -15.48 25.49 -21.28
N ALA A 327 -14.97 26.21 -22.29
CA ALA A 327 -15.68 27.36 -22.82
C ALA A 327 -16.96 26.90 -23.56
N PRO A 328 -18.04 27.71 -23.57
CA PRO A 328 -19.23 27.39 -24.34
C PRO A 328 -18.88 27.11 -25.81
N ASN A 329 -19.43 26.02 -26.37
CA ASN A 329 -19.19 25.57 -27.75
C ASN A 329 -17.74 25.20 -28.10
N ALA A 330 -16.82 25.15 -27.12
CA ALA A 330 -15.46 24.67 -27.34
C ALA A 330 -15.39 23.14 -27.19
N PRO A 331 -14.46 22.48 -27.91
CA PRO A 331 -14.20 21.06 -27.69
C PRO A 331 -13.80 20.78 -26.23
N LEU A 332 -14.37 19.72 -25.62
CA LEU A 332 -14.08 19.26 -24.25
C LEU A 332 -12.56 19.22 -23.89
N PRO A 333 -12.05 20.06 -22.98
CA PRO A 333 -10.63 20.10 -22.67
C PRO A 333 -10.20 19.00 -21.70
N PHE A 334 -8.91 18.65 -21.71
CA PHE A 334 -8.32 17.64 -20.82
C PHE A 334 -7.05 18.15 -20.15
N ASN A 335 -6.84 17.70 -18.92
CA ASN A 335 -5.51 17.70 -18.30
C ASN A 335 -4.77 16.42 -18.69
N GLY A 336 -3.46 16.39 -18.50
CA GLY A 336 -2.64 15.19 -18.72
C GLY A 336 -1.30 15.27 -17.99
N PHE A 337 -0.72 14.11 -17.68
CA PHE A 337 0.58 14.00 -17.03
C PHE A 337 1.31 12.75 -17.53
N ALA A 338 2.59 12.83 -17.88
CA ALA A 338 3.34 11.70 -18.46
C ALA A 338 2.70 11.18 -19.77
N PRO A 339 3.40 10.37 -20.57
CA PRO A 339 3.19 10.41 -22.01
C PRO A 339 1.86 9.87 -22.50
N ASP A 340 1.02 9.23 -21.68
CA ASP A 340 -0.13 8.42 -22.13
C ASP A 340 -1.46 8.70 -21.45
N PHE A 341 -1.52 9.71 -20.60
CA PHE A 341 -2.61 9.91 -19.63
C PHE A 341 -3.35 11.21 -19.89
N VAL A 342 -4.68 11.14 -19.97
CA VAL A 342 -5.57 12.30 -19.95
C VAL A 342 -6.68 12.14 -18.93
N TYR A 343 -7.13 13.27 -18.38
CA TYR A 343 -8.16 13.25 -17.36
C TYR A 343 -8.97 14.55 -17.31
N ARG A 344 -10.14 14.43 -16.70
CA ARG A 344 -10.95 15.53 -16.17
C ARG A 344 -11.21 15.27 -14.69
N SER A 345 -11.53 16.32 -13.93
CA SER A 345 -11.67 16.21 -12.47
C SER A 345 -12.68 17.16 -11.88
N ILE A 346 -13.21 16.81 -10.71
CA ILE A 346 -13.96 17.68 -9.80
C ILE A 346 -13.23 17.76 -8.44
N PRO A 347 -13.35 18.88 -7.70
CA PRO A 347 -12.90 18.94 -6.32
C PRO A 347 -13.66 17.93 -5.45
N ALA A 348 -12.96 17.28 -4.53
CA ALA A 348 -13.53 16.32 -3.58
C ALA A 348 -12.61 16.19 -2.34
N PRO A 349 -12.30 17.29 -1.62
CA PRO A 349 -11.35 17.27 -0.50
C PRO A 349 -11.89 16.53 0.73
N ASP A 350 -13.20 16.57 0.94
CA ASP A 350 -13.83 16.12 2.19
C ASP A 350 -14.54 14.76 2.06
N LEU A 351 -14.15 13.94 1.08
CA LEU A 351 -14.78 12.64 0.89
C LEU A 351 -14.55 11.75 2.11
N THR A 352 -15.63 11.22 2.67
CA THR A 352 -15.55 10.15 3.66
C THR A 352 -15.13 8.83 3.03
N ILE A 353 -14.62 7.90 3.84
CA ILE A 353 -14.26 6.55 3.38
C ILE A 353 -15.42 5.87 2.63
N GLU A 354 -16.63 5.92 3.20
CA GLU A 354 -17.86 5.40 2.57
C GLU A 354 -18.16 6.08 1.23
N GLN A 355 -18.02 7.40 1.16
CA GLN A 355 -18.25 8.14 -0.08
C GLN A 355 -17.23 7.75 -1.16
N VAL A 356 -15.96 7.57 -0.78
CA VAL A 356 -14.91 7.11 -1.69
C VAL A 356 -15.23 5.72 -2.24
N VAL A 357 -15.55 4.76 -1.35
CA VAL A 357 -15.90 3.40 -1.78
C VAL A 357 -17.11 3.43 -2.69
N ARG A 358 -18.17 4.15 -2.31
CA ARG A 358 -19.41 4.25 -3.07
C ARG A 358 -19.19 4.84 -4.47
N VAL A 359 -18.51 5.99 -4.58
CA VAL A 359 -18.25 6.61 -5.89
C VAL A 359 -17.28 5.77 -6.71
N GLY A 360 -16.27 5.18 -6.09
CA GLY A 360 -15.26 4.35 -6.74
C GLY A 360 -15.84 3.09 -7.37
N VAL A 361 -16.64 2.32 -6.62
CA VAL A 361 -17.34 1.13 -7.14
C VAL A 361 -18.30 1.51 -8.26
N SER A 362 -19.04 2.60 -8.08
CA SER A 362 -20.02 3.09 -9.07
C SER A 362 -19.37 3.42 -10.41
N TYR A 363 -18.23 4.12 -10.38
CA TYR A 363 -17.48 4.47 -11.58
C TYR A 363 -16.63 3.33 -12.12
N ALA A 364 -16.24 2.33 -11.30
CA ALA A 364 -15.59 1.12 -11.79
C ALA A 364 -16.51 0.32 -12.71
N ARG A 365 -17.75 0.07 -12.27
CA ARG A 365 -18.75 -0.63 -13.08
C ARG A 365 -19.10 0.13 -14.36
N ARG A 366 -19.19 1.46 -14.28
CA ARG A 366 -19.38 2.31 -15.47
C ARG A 366 -18.19 2.21 -16.43
N ALA A 367 -16.96 2.29 -15.92
CA ALA A 367 -15.75 2.19 -16.74
C ALA A 367 -15.68 0.84 -17.46
N LEU A 368 -16.09 -0.25 -16.82
CA LEU A 368 -16.17 -1.57 -17.45
C LEU A 368 -17.18 -1.63 -18.60
N THR A 369 -18.34 -0.98 -18.47
CA THR A 369 -19.30 -0.86 -19.58
C THR A 369 -18.65 -0.15 -20.77
N TRP A 370 -18.03 1.01 -20.54
CA TRP A 370 -17.31 1.76 -21.58
C TRP A 370 -16.16 0.97 -22.21
N HIS A 371 -15.40 0.24 -21.40
CA HIS A 371 -14.31 -0.62 -21.88
C HIS A 371 -14.83 -1.72 -22.80
N ALA A 372 -15.92 -2.38 -22.41
CA ALA A 372 -16.55 -3.42 -23.21
C ALA A 372 -17.14 -2.87 -24.52
N ASP A 373 -17.73 -1.68 -24.49
CA ASP A 373 -18.28 -1.02 -25.68
C ASP A 373 -17.17 -0.56 -26.65
N ALA A 374 -16.04 -0.09 -26.12
CA ALA A 374 -14.92 0.41 -26.92
C ALA A 374 -14.06 -0.71 -27.53
N TRP A 375 -13.77 -1.78 -26.76
CA TRP A 375 -12.77 -2.79 -27.15
C TRP A 375 -13.26 -4.24 -27.02
N GLY A 376 -14.50 -4.45 -26.59
CA GLY A 376 -15.06 -5.79 -26.36
C GLY A 376 -14.76 -6.33 -24.96
N LYS A 377 -15.56 -7.32 -24.53
CA LYS A 377 -15.39 -7.97 -23.22
C LYS A 377 -14.08 -8.76 -23.18
N GLY A 378 -13.30 -8.55 -22.12
CA GLY A 378 -12.07 -9.29 -21.86
C GLY A 378 -10.81 -8.77 -22.56
N TYR A 379 -10.90 -7.66 -23.29
CA TYR A 379 -9.73 -6.98 -23.86
C TYR A 379 -8.79 -6.48 -22.75
N GLY A 380 -7.49 -6.76 -22.87
CA GLY A 380 -6.45 -6.25 -21.95
C GLY A 380 -6.21 -7.08 -20.69
N ARG A 381 -6.78 -8.29 -20.59
CA ARG A 381 -6.44 -9.27 -19.54
C ARG A 381 -5.03 -9.82 -19.77
N GLY A 382 -4.13 -9.57 -18.82
CA GLY A 382 -2.77 -10.11 -18.77
C GLY A 382 -2.70 -11.45 -18.05
#